data_AF-A0A9E3Y3E6-F1
#
_entry.id   AF-A0A9E3Y3E6-F1
#
_cell.length_a   1.000
_cell.length_b   1.000
_cell.length_c   1.000
_cell.angle_alpha   90.00
_cell.angle_beta   90.00
_cell.angle_gamma   90.00
#
_symmetry.space_group_name_H-M   'P 1'
#
loop_
_entity.id
_entity.type
_entity.pdbx_description
1 polymer ?
#
loop_
_entity_poly.entity_id
_entity_poly.type
_entity_poly.pdbx_seq_one_letter_code
_entity_poly.pdbx_strand_id
1 'polypeptide(L)'
;RRQADFGTLRYCGVALLPAALVSGLAPEPSGLYEVMWRAELDRGLVDLVVHPGAFIDCGTPRDYLDANLAAAGGSSVIDESARIGSGAKVERSVVWDHSEVAPGEVLTEAVRAEHLTVLVR
;
A
#
# COMPACT_ATOMS: atom_id res chain seq x y z
N ARG A 1 8.00 -7.66 12.02
CA ARG A 1 7.03 -8.38 11.16
C ARG A 1 5.64 -7.93 11.61
N ARG A 2 4.78 -7.44 10.71
CA ARG A 2 3.38 -7.07 11.06
C ARG A 2 2.63 -8.30 11.59
N GLN A 3 1.75 -8.10 12.56
CA GLN A 3 0.91 -9.14 13.17
C GLN A 3 -0.03 -9.77 12.11
N ALA A 4 -0.43 -11.02 12.33
CA ALA A 4 -1.41 -11.71 11.47
C ALA A 4 -2.83 -11.42 11.98
N ASP A 5 -3.79 -11.34 11.06
CA ASP A 5 -5.20 -11.00 11.38
C ASP A 5 -6.01 -12.27 11.71
N PHE A 6 -5.72 -13.37 11.01
CA PHE A 6 -6.42 -14.65 11.18
C PHE A 6 -5.40 -15.79 11.31
N GLY A 7 -4.97 -16.09 12.54
CA GLY A 7 -3.97 -17.13 12.80
C GLY A 7 -2.62 -16.78 12.16
N THR A 8 -2.27 -17.42 11.04
CA THR A 8 -1.06 -17.13 10.25
C THR A 8 -1.33 -16.30 9.00
N LEU A 9 -2.58 -15.97 8.72
CA LEU A 9 -3.01 -15.27 7.51
C LEU A 9 -3.13 -13.76 7.75
N ARG A 10 -2.96 -12.99 6.67
CA ARG A 10 -3.16 -11.53 6.66
C ARG A 10 -4.33 -11.17 5.75
N TYR A 11 -5.12 -10.21 6.20
CA TYR A 11 -6.23 -9.67 5.43
C TYR A 11 -5.70 -8.73 4.34
N CYS A 12 -6.13 -8.98 3.09
CA CYS A 12 -5.66 -8.25 1.91
C CYS A 12 -6.60 -7.13 1.47
N GLY A 13 -7.50 -6.66 2.35
CA GLY A 13 -8.40 -5.54 2.04
C GLY A 13 -9.68 -5.91 1.27
N VAL A 14 -9.93 -7.18 0.98
CA VAL A 14 -11.08 -7.64 0.18
C VAL A 14 -11.93 -8.64 0.96
N ALA A 15 -13.22 -8.37 1.10
CA ALA A 15 -14.20 -9.26 1.69
C ALA A 15 -15.57 -9.12 0.99
N LEU A 16 -16.35 -10.21 1.00
CA LEU A 16 -17.77 -10.18 0.67
C LEU A 16 -18.55 -10.25 1.98
N LEU A 17 -19.45 -9.29 2.19
CA LEU A 17 -20.19 -9.16 3.44
C LEU A 17 -21.70 -9.24 3.18
N PRO A 18 -22.46 -10.06 3.93
CA PRO A 18 -23.91 -10.07 3.85
C PRO A 18 -24.51 -8.70 4.18
N ALA A 19 -25.43 -8.21 3.34
CA ALA A 19 -26.07 -6.90 3.50
C ALA A 19 -26.74 -6.73 4.89
N ALA A 20 -27.30 -7.81 5.45
CA ALA A 20 -27.90 -7.79 6.78
C ALA A 20 -26.88 -7.43 7.87
N LEU A 21 -25.66 -7.95 7.79
CA LEU A 21 -24.60 -7.63 8.75
C LEU A 21 -24.09 -6.20 8.55
N VAL A 22 -23.91 -5.78 7.29
CA VAL A 22 -23.50 -4.41 6.94
C VAL A 22 -24.51 -3.36 7.42
N SER A 23 -25.82 -3.66 7.35
CA SER A 23 -26.88 -2.75 7.79
C SER A 23 -26.86 -2.42 9.28
N GLY A 24 -26.18 -3.23 10.10
CA GLY A 24 -25.99 -2.99 11.52
C GLY A 24 -24.78 -2.11 11.87
N LEU A 25 -23.95 -1.75 10.89
CA LEU A 25 -22.74 -0.96 11.13
C LEU A 25 -23.09 0.52 11.33
N ALA A 26 -22.46 1.15 12.33
CA ALA A 26 -22.52 2.58 12.50
C ALA A 26 -21.77 3.27 11.34
N PRO A 27 -22.27 4.42 10.81
CA PRO A 27 -21.62 5.16 9.73
C PRO A 27 -20.47 6.02 10.27
N GLU A 28 -19.53 5.40 11.00
CA GLU A 28 -18.37 6.05 11.58
C GLU A 28 -17.09 5.22 11.32
N PRO A 29 -15.90 5.84 11.31
CA PRO A 29 -14.65 5.12 11.14
C PRO A 29 -14.50 4.02 12.18
N SER A 30 -14.42 2.78 11.72
CA SER A 30 -14.29 1.59 12.56
C SER A 30 -13.46 0.52 11.85
N GLY A 31 -12.88 -0.39 12.63
CA GLY A 31 -12.25 -1.59 12.10
C GLY A 31 -13.27 -2.72 11.98
N LEU A 32 -13.41 -3.29 10.78
CA LEU A 32 -14.34 -4.40 10.52
C LEU A 32 -14.06 -5.62 11.40
N TYR A 33 -12.81 -5.79 11.84
CA TYR A 33 -12.43 -6.87 12.73
C TYR A 33 -13.16 -6.75 14.08
N GLU A 34 -13.10 -5.57 14.69
CA GLU A 34 -13.64 -5.31 16.02
C GLU A 34 -15.17 -5.32 16.05
N VAL A 35 -15.81 -4.74 15.02
CA VAL A 35 -17.27 -4.51 14.99
C VAL A 35 -18.06 -5.62 14.33
N MET A 36 -17.42 -6.54 13.59
CA MET A 36 -18.11 -7.61 12.86
C MET A 36 -17.35 -8.93 12.89
N TRP A 37 -16.13 -8.99 12.33
CA TRP A 37 -15.50 -10.28 12.03
C TRP A 37 -15.14 -11.10 13.26
N ARG A 38 -14.70 -10.48 14.36
CA ARG A 38 -14.36 -11.24 15.57
C ARG A 38 -15.52 -12.10 16.05
N ALA A 39 -16.73 -11.53 16.11
CA ALA A 39 -17.92 -12.25 16.58
C ALA A 39 -18.34 -13.36 15.59
N GLU A 40 -18.29 -13.09 14.28
CA GLU A 40 -18.62 -14.10 13.26
C GLU A 40 -17.56 -15.22 13.20
N LEU A 41 -16.29 -14.90 13.46
CA LEU A 41 -15.20 -15.87 13.55
C LEU A 41 -15.39 -16.80 14.75
N ASP A 42 -15.73 -16.26 15.92
CA ASP A 42 -16.03 -17.06 17.12
C ASP A 42 -17.23 -18.00 16.91
N ARG A 43 -18.16 -17.62 16.03
CA ARG A 43 -19.32 -18.44 15.63
C ARG A 43 -19.01 -19.45 14.51
N GLY A 44 -17.79 -19.44 13.95
CA GLY A 44 -17.39 -20.30 12.84
C GLY A 44 -18.07 -19.95 11.51
N LEU A 45 -18.45 -18.69 11.31
CA LEU A 45 -19.19 -18.22 10.13
C LEU A 45 -18.32 -17.45 9.12
N VAL A 46 -17.01 -17.36 9.36
CA VAL A 46 -16.07 -16.67 8.47
C VAL A 46 -15.35 -17.70 7.59
N ASP A 47 -15.60 -17.62 6.28
CA ASP A 47 -14.83 -18.33 5.28
C ASP A 47 -13.60 -17.50 4.85
N LEU A 48 -12.42 -18.13 4.86
CA LEU A 48 -11.17 -17.50 4.43
C LEU A 48 -10.75 -18.02 3.06
N VAL A 49 -10.57 -17.12 2.10
CA VAL A 49 -10.04 -17.43 0.76
C VAL A 49 -8.58 -16.96 0.70
N VAL A 50 -7.66 -17.90 0.46
CA VAL A 50 -6.22 -17.60 0.46
C VAL A 50 -5.72 -17.33 -0.96
N HIS A 51 -5.12 -16.16 -1.16
CA HIS A 51 -4.35 -15.87 -2.36
C HIS A 51 -2.86 -16.20 -2.12
N PRO A 52 -2.22 -17.05 -2.95
CA PRO A 52 -0.83 -17.47 -2.73
C PRO A 52 0.22 -16.45 -3.21
N GLY A 53 -0.21 -15.36 -3.84
CA GLY A 53 0.68 -14.33 -4.38
C GLY A 53 1.13 -13.28 -3.36
N ALA A 54 2.03 -12.41 -3.81
CA ALA A 54 2.50 -11.30 -3.02
C ALA A 54 1.39 -10.26 -2.80
N PHE A 55 1.31 -9.75 -1.57
CA PHE A 55 0.47 -8.62 -1.19
C PHE A 55 1.31 -7.66 -0.36
N ILE A 56 1.33 -6.39 -0.76
CA ILE A 56 2.03 -5.31 -0.06
C ILE A 56 0.99 -4.22 0.22
N ASP A 57 0.82 -3.88 1.50
CA ASP A 57 -0.07 -2.80 1.94
C ASP A 57 0.65 -1.46 1.82
N CYS A 58 0.20 -0.60 0.91
CA CYS A 58 0.77 0.73 0.65
C CYS A 58 0.47 1.79 1.74
N GLY A 59 -0.01 1.40 2.92
CA GLY A 59 -0.37 2.32 4.02
C GLY A 59 0.80 3.08 4.66
N THR A 60 2.06 2.79 4.32
CA THR A 60 3.22 3.59 4.75
C THR A 60 4.07 3.99 3.55
N PRO A 61 4.84 5.09 3.61
CA PRO A 61 5.75 5.47 2.53
C PRO A 61 6.75 4.37 2.16
N ARG A 62 7.22 3.59 3.14
CA ARG A 62 8.12 2.48 2.92
C ARG A 62 7.45 1.36 2.14
N ASP A 63 6.29 0.90 2.60
CA ASP A 63 5.60 -0.20 1.94
C ASP A 63 5.06 0.22 0.56
N TYR A 64 4.68 1.50 0.38
CA TYR A 64 4.33 2.07 -0.92
C TYR A 64 5.52 2.04 -1.89
N LEU A 65 6.71 2.44 -1.44
CA LEU A 65 7.92 2.35 -2.25
C LEU A 65 8.20 0.90 -2.62
N ASP A 66 8.20 -0.01 -1.65
CA ASP A 66 8.44 -1.43 -1.87
C ASP A 66 7.43 -2.05 -2.85
N ALA A 67 6.15 -1.66 -2.77
CA ALA A 67 5.12 -2.11 -3.70
C ALA A 67 5.40 -1.68 -5.15
N ASN A 68 5.78 -0.42 -5.36
CA ASN A 68 6.10 0.10 -6.69
C ASN A 68 7.36 -0.55 -7.27
N LEU A 69 8.40 -0.72 -6.46
CA LEU A 69 9.62 -1.40 -6.89
C LEU A 69 9.33 -2.87 -7.24
N ALA A 70 8.53 -3.57 -6.43
CA ALA A 70 8.14 -4.95 -6.72
C ALA A 70 7.38 -5.05 -8.06
N ALA A 71 6.45 -4.12 -8.32
CA ALA A 71 5.70 -4.07 -9.57
C ALA A 71 6.60 -3.79 -10.79
N ALA A 72 7.67 -3.01 -10.62
CA ALA A 72 8.64 -2.66 -11.67
C ALA A 72 9.88 -3.56 -11.73
N GLY A 73 9.85 -4.73 -11.07
CA GLY A 73 10.99 -5.67 -11.08
C GLY A 73 12.26 -5.12 -10.42
N GLY A 74 12.12 -4.22 -9.45
CA GLY A 74 13.20 -3.59 -8.69
C GLY A 74 13.69 -2.25 -9.24
N SER A 75 13.17 -1.80 -10.38
CA SER A 75 13.56 -0.52 -11.00
C SER A 75 12.81 0.66 -10.38
N SER A 76 13.41 1.85 -10.45
CA SER A 76 12.69 3.11 -10.13
C SER A 76 11.45 3.25 -11.00
N VAL A 77 10.37 3.78 -10.43
CA VAL A 77 9.12 4.05 -11.15
C VAL A 77 9.03 5.55 -11.39
N ILE A 78 9.09 5.95 -12.66
CA ILE A 78 9.06 7.36 -13.05
C ILE A 78 7.90 7.50 -14.02
N ASP A 79 6.93 8.34 -13.66
CA ASP A 79 5.85 8.68 -14.58
C ASP A 79 6.41 9.36 -15.84
N GLU A 80 5.84 9.05 -17.00
CA GLU A 80 6.30 9.56 -18.29
C GLU A 80 6.21 11.09 -18.39
N SER A 81 5.33 11.72 -17.62
CA SER A 81 5.17 13.18 -17.58
C SER A 81 6.08 13.89 -16.57
N ALA A 82 6.86 13.14 -15.78
CA ALA A 82 7.83 13.71 -14.86
C ALA A 82 9.01 14.35 -15.60
N ARG A 83 9.52 15.47 -15.06
CA ARG A 83 10.71 16.14 -15.60
C ARG A 83 11.95 15.73 -14.83
N ILE A 84 12.88 15.07 -15.50
CA ILE A 84 14.17 14.70 -14.93
C ILE A 84 15.25 15.63 -15.47
N GLY A 85 15.80 16.46 -14.59
CA GLY A 85 16.83 17.43 -14.93
C GLY A 85 18.13 16.77 -15.37
N SER A 86 18.91 17.49 -16.19
CA SER A 86 20.21 17.00 -16.68
C SER A 86 21.12 16.61 -15.52
N GLY A 87 21.73 15.42 -15.61
CA GLY A 87 22.64 14.89 -14.59
C GLY A 87 21.97 14.40 -13.29
N ALA A 88 20.65 14.43 -13.19
CA ALA A 88 19.94 13.85 -12.05
C ALA A 88 20.08 12.32 -12.00
N LYS A 89 19.98 11.76 -10.79
CA LYS A 89 20.00 10.32 -10.54
C LYS A 89 18.79 9.90 -9.71
N VAL A 90 18.09 8.86 -10.14
CA VAL A 90 16.90 8.34 -9.47
C VAL A 90 17.06 6.83 -9.27
N GLU A 91 17.37 6.43 -8.05
CA GLU A 91 17.68 5.05 -7.70
C GLU A 91 16.66 4.53 -6.70
N ARG A 92 16.04 3.39 -7.02
CA ARG A 92 15.05 2.71 -6.17
C ARG A 92 14.02 3.69 -5.59
N SER A 93 13.47 4.54 -6.45
CA SER A 93 12.62 5.66 -6.07
C SER A 93 11.37 5.72 -6.95
N VAL A 94 10.35 6.44 -6.49
CA VAL A 94 9.12 6.72 -7.24
C VAL A 94 9.04 8.21 -7.53
N VAL A 95 8.74 8.59 -8.78
CA VAL A 95 8.50 9.97 -9.21
C VAL A 95 7.13 10.03 -9.89
N TRP A 96 6.22 10.79 -9.29
CA TRP A 96 4.84 10.93 -9.77
C TRP A 96 4.75 11.80 -11.02
N ASP A 97 3.58 11.74 -11.65
CA ASP A 97 3.20 12.61 -12.75
C ASP A 97 3.47 14.08 -12.40
N HIS A 98 3.89 14.82 -13.42
CA HIS A 98 4.17 16.26 -13.37
C HIS A 98 5.20 16.73 -12.32
N SER A 99 5.82 15.80 -11.60
CA SER A 99 6.88 16.08 -10.65
C SER A 99 8.18 16.41 -11.36
N GLU A 100 9.05 17.14 -10.68
CA GLU A 100 10.35 17.53 -11.22
C GLU A 100 11.47 17.04 -10.30
N VAL A 101 12.50 16.42 -10.86
CA VAL A 101 13.79 16.15 -10.20
C VAL A 101 14.79 17.15 -10.77
N ALA A 102 15.37 17.99 -9.91
CA ALA A 102 16.19 19.11 -10.35
C ALA A 102 17.49 18.64 -11.04
N PRO A 103 18.11 19.47 -11.92
CA PRO A 103 19.40 19.13 -12.51
C PRO A 103 20.46 18.78 -11.45
N GLY A 104 21.11 17.63 -11.59
CA GLY A 104 22.12 17.12 -10.65
C GLY A 104 21.58 16.58 -9.32
N GLU A 105 20.26 16.59 -9.08
CA GLU A 105 19.66 16.04 -7.87
C GLU A 105 19.81 14.50 -7.82
N VAL A 106 19.99 13.96 -6.61
CA VAL A 106 20.07 12.51 -6.37
C VAL A 106 18.94 12.08 -5.44
N LEU A 107 18.07 11.21 -5.96
CA LEU A 107 17.03 10.54 -5.20
C LEU A 107 17.41 9.07 -5.01
N THR A 108 17.44 8.63 -3.75
CA THR A 108 17.68 7.24 -3.38
C THR A 108 16.65 6.86 -2.32
N GLU A 109 15.92 5.77 -2.55
CA GLU A 109 14.85 5.32 -1.64
C GLU A 109 13.87 6.44 -1.29
N ALA A 110 13.37 7.13 -2.32
CA ALA A 110 12.53 8.30 -2.15
C ALA A 110 11.23 8.20 -2.95
N VAL A 111 10.22 8.94 -2.51
CA VAL A 111 9.00 9.21 -3.27
C VAL A 111 8.93 10.72 -3.52
N ARG A 112 9.01 11.12 -4.79
CA ARG A 112 8.80 12.50 -5.27
C ARG A 112 7.36 12.60 -5.76
N ALA A 113 6.56 13.39 -5.04
CA ALA A 113 5.15 13.64 -5.30
C ALA A 113 4.94 15.15 -5.41
N GLU A 114 5.00 15.66 -6.63
CA GLU A 114 5.01 17.09 -6.96
C GLU A 114 6.10 17.85 -6.18
N HIS A 115 5.70 18.75 -5.28
CA HIS A 115 6.56 19.57 -4.45
C HIS A 115 7.06 18.84 -3.19
N LEU A 116 6.55 17.65 -2.91
CA LEU A 116 6.90 16.86 -1.74
C LEU A 116 7.96 15.81 -2.10
N THR A 117 8.93 15.63 -1.20
CA THR A 117 9.85 14.48 -1.24
C THR A 117 9.79 13.75 0.08
N VAL A 118 9.43 12.48 0.04
CA VAL A 118 9.46 11.59 1.19
C VAL A 118 10.67 10.68 1.08
N LEU A 119 11.60 10.82 2.01
CA LEU A 119 12.78 9.93 2.10
C LEU A 119 12.43 8.73 2.97
N VAL A 120 12.56 7.53 2.41
CA VAL A 120 12.29 6.27 3.09
C VAL A 120 13.58 5.80 3.74
N ARG A 121 13.94 6.42 4.86
CA ARG A 121 15.10 6.04 5.68
C ARG A 121 14.75 4.94 6.66
#